data_AF-A0A098G9F1-F1
#
_entry.id   AF-A0A098G9F1-F1
#
_cell.length_a   1.000
_cell.length_b   1.000
_cell.length_c   1.000
_cell.angle_alpha   90.00
_cell.angle_beta   90.00
_cell.angle_gamma   90.00
#
_symmetry.space_group_name_H-M   'P 1'
#
loop_
_entity.id
_entity.type
_entity.pdbx_description
1 polymer ?
#
loop_
_entity_poly.entity_id
_entity_poly.type
_entity_poly.pdbx_seq_one_letter_code
_entity_poly.pdbx_strand_id
1 'polypeptide(L)'
;MIIRAFLCLFLVSNAYSENIVICPSVGDIKNNAFHNWLPLYIDGEELASQEDAGQFIRGVKTFLMAKWDVTYLETGHCFYGGDPITNKIILAHDAWRPQDNFYWHWINRDKLAECNAPSPEKCSFLE
;
A
#
# COMPACT_ATOMS: atom_id res chain seq x y z
N MET A 1 -51.42 29.32 -18.31
CA MET A 1 -50.17 28.72 -18.81
C MET A 1 -48.97 29.46 -18.22
N ILE A 2 -48.36 28.94 -17.16
CA ILE A 2 -46.97 29.26 -16.80
C ILE A 2 -46.32 27.93 -16.44
N ILE A 3 -45.56 27.42 -17.41
CA ILE A 3 -44.62 26.32 -17.25
C ILE A 3 -43.53 26.83 -16.30
N ARG A 4 -43.44 26.28 -15.10
CA ARG A 4 -42.23 26.38 -14.28
C ARG A 4 -41.78 24.98 -13.93
N ALA A 5 -40.96 24.46 -14.84
CA ALA A 5 -40.13 23.29 -14.66
C ALA A 5 -39.34 23.46 -13.34
N PHE A 6 -39.63 22.61 -12.36
CA PHE A 6 -38.81 22.42 -11.18
C PHE A 6 -37.61 21.57 -11.61
N LEU A 7 -36.64 22.21 -12.25
CA LEU A 7 -35.42 21.60 -12.77
C LEU A 7 -34.24 22.24 -12.05
N CYS A 8 -33.93 21.74 -10.86
CA CYS A 8 -32.78 22.08 -10.03
C CYS A 8 -32.83 21.10 -8.85
N LEU A 9 -31.86 20.26 -8.52
CA LEU A 9 -30.49 20.08 -8.97
C LEU A 9 -30.17 18.67 -8.44
N PHE A 10 -30.07 17.66 -9.32
CA PHE A 10 -29.32 16.46 -8.94
C PHE A 10 -27.86 16.90 -8.93
N LEU A 11 -27.42 17.49 -7.81
CA LEU A 11 -26.01 17.58 -7.47
C LEU A 11 -25.54 16.14 -7.34
N VAL A 12 -25.06 15.60 -8.47
CA VAL A 12 -24.17 14.45 -8.46
C VAL A 12 -22.91 14.98 -7.79
N SER A 13 -22.90 14.96 -6.46
CA SER A 13 -21.68 14.93 -5.68
C SER A 13 -20.98 13.66 -6.09
N ASN A 14 -20.21 13.75 -7.18
CA ASN A 14 -19.01 12.97 -7.35
C ASN A 14 -18.16 13.35 -6.14
N ALA A 15 -18.40 12.67 -5.03
CA ALA A 15 -17.39 12.47 -4.04
C ALA A 15 -16.23 11.87 -4.83
N TYR A 16 -15.25 12.71 -5.14
CA TYR A 16 -13.92 12.24 -5.48
C TYR A 16 -13.51 11.42 -4.26
N SER A 17 -13.77 10.11 -4.33
CA SER A 17 -13.14 9.16 -3.43
C SER A 17 -11.68 9.21 -3.83
N GLU A 18 -10.90 10.04 -3.12
CA GLU A 18 -9.45 9.95 -3.08
C GLU A 18 -9.12 8.46 -2.92
N ASN A 19 -8.41 7.86 -3.88
CA ASN A 19 -8.10 6.45 -3.83
C ASN A 19 -6.95 6.28 -2.85
N ILE A 20 -7.28 6.25 -1.55
CA ILE A 20 -6.31 5.97 -0.51
C ILE A 20 -5.64 4.62 -0.84
N VAL A 21 -4.37 4.64 -1.23
CA VAL A 21 -3.59 3.40 -1.39
C VAL A 21 -3.20 2.90 -0.03
N ILE A 22 -3.47 1.61 0.16
CA ILE A 22 -3.33 0.87 1.40
C ILE A 22 -2.47 -0.36 1.09
N CYS A 23 -1.53 -0.68 1.99
CA CYS A 23 -0.78 -1.94 1.92
C CYS A 23 -1.78 -3.13 1.83
N PRO A 24 -1.64 -4.10 0.90
CA PRO A 24 -2.50 -5.27 0.84
C PRO A 24 -2.56 -6.04 2.17
N SER A 25 -3.70 -6.62 2.54
CA SER A 25 -3.76 -7.47 3.71
C SER A 25 -3.05 -8.80 3.47
N VAL A 26 -2.71 -9.53 4.55
CA VAL A 26 -2.20 -10.91 4.45
C VAL A 26 -3.20 -11.80 3.68
N GLY A 27 -4.50 -11.53 3.83
CA GLY A 27 -5.55 -12.23 3.09
C GLY A 27 -5.50 -11.93 1.60
N ASP A 28 -5.34 -10.66 1.23
CA ASP A 28 -5.24 -10.24 -0.17
C ASP A 28 -4.01 -10.85 -0.83
N ILE A 29 -2.87 -10.82 -0.15
CA ILE A 29 -1.63 -11.45 -0.61
C ILE A 29 -1.83 -12.95 -0.85
N LYS A 30 -2.42 -13.68 0.12
CA LYS A 30 -2.70 -15.12 0.00
C LYS A 30 -3.65 -15.46 -1.15
N ASN A 31 -4.53 -14.54 -1.49
CA ASN A 31 -5.47 -14.67 -2.60
C ASN A 31 -4.89 -14.15 -3.93
N ASN A 32 -3.60 -13.79 -3.97
CA ASN A 32 -2.95 -13.22 -5.15
C ASN A 32 -3.63 -11.92 -5.64
N ALA A 33 -4.28 -11.19 -4.72
CA ALA A 33 -4.95 -9.92 -4.96
C ALA A 33 -4.00 -8.77 -4.60
N PHE A 34 -3.07 -8.45 -5.50
CA PHE A 34 -2.05 -7.46 -5.20
C PHE A 34 -2.46 -6.01 -5.40
N HIS A 35 -3.63 -5.69 -5.97
CA HIS A 35 -4.15 -4.31 -6.06
C HIS A 35 -3.12 -3.27 -6.56
N ASN A 36 -2.43 -3.55 -7.67
CA ASN A 36 -1.34 -2.74 -8.27
C ASN A 36 -0.01 -2.75 -7.50
N TRP A 37 0.11 -3.56 -6.46
CA TRP A 37 1.39 -3.85 -5.81
C TRP A 37 2.15 -4.93 -6.58
N LEU A 38 3.48 -4.79 -6.64
CA LEU A 38 4.37 -5.70 -7.35
C LEU A 38 5.34 -6.35 -6.37
N PRO A 39 5.53 -7.69 -6.41
CA PRO A 39 6.54 -8.36 -5.62
C PRO A 39 7.93 -8.11 -6.21
N LEU A 40 8.83 -7.52 -5.43
CA LEU A 40 10.21 -7.22 -5.80
C LEU A 40 11.20 -7.95 -4.90
N TYR A 41 12.37 -8.30 -5.41
CA TYR A 41 13.48 -8.71 -4.56
C TYR A 41 14.02 -7.51 -3.76
N ILE A 42 14.34 -7.74 -2.49
CA ILE A 42 14.91 -6.72 -1.61
C ILE A 42 16.28 -6.23 -2.12
N ASP A 43 17.08 -7.16 -2.64
CA ASP A 43 18.39 -6.87 -3.21
C ASP A 43 18.21 -6.60 -4.72
N GLY A 44 18.00 -5.33 -5.08
CA GLY A 44 18.06 -4.87 -6.47
C GLY A 44 16.73 -4.51 -7.13
N GLU A 45 15.60 -4.58 -6.41
CA GLU A 45 14.29 -4.07 -6.88
C GLU A 45 13.78 -4.71 -8.19
N GLU A 46 14.36 -5.83 -8.60
CA GLU A 46 13.89 -6.61 -9.73
C GLU A 46 12.57 -7.29 -9.38
N LEU A 47 11.67 -7.42 -10.37
CA LEU A 47 10.47 -8.22 -10.23
C LEU A 47 10.84 -9.62 -9.74
N ALA A 48 10.23 -10.03 -8.63
CA ALA A 48 10.40 -11.36 -8.11
C ALA A 48 9.98 -12.39 -9.17
N SER A 49 10.73 -13.50 -9.26
CA SER A 49 10.30 -14.62 -10.09
C SER A 49 8.91 -15.10 -9.65
N GLN A 50 8.13 -15.68 -10.57
CA GLN A 50 6.83 -16.27 -10.22
C GLN A 50 6.94 -17.34 -9.13
N GLU A 51 8.06 -18.07 -9.11
CA GLU A 51 8.34 -19.09 -8.10
C GLU A 51 8.49 -18.44 -6.72
N ASP A 52 9.34 -17.42 -6.61
CA ASP A 52 9.61 -16.77 -5.33
C ASP A 52 8.41 -15.93 -4.85
N ALA A 53 7.70 -15.25 -5.76
CA ALA A 53 6.43 -14.60 -5.45
C ALA A 53 5.39 -15.64 -4.95
N GLY A 54 5.35 -16.82 -5.56
CA GLY A 54 4.51 -17.92 -5.09
C GLY A 54 4.92 -18.44 -3.70
N GLN A 55 6.22 -18.51 -3.40
CA GLN A 55 6.72 -18.84 -2.07
C GLN A 55 6.35 -17.75 -1.04
N PHE A 56 6.46 -16.47 -1.42
CA PHE A 56 6.05 -15.32 -0.63
C PHE A 56 4.55 -15.40 -0.25
N ILE A 57 3.68 -15.59 -1.25
CA ILE A 57 2.21 -15.73 -1.08
C ILE A 57 1.86 -16.86 -0.12
N ARG A 58 2.51 -18.03 -0.27
CA ARG A 58 2.27 -19.20 0.59
C ARG A 58 2.83 -19.03 2.00
N GLY A 59 3.93 -18.30 2.12
CA GLY A 59 4.66 -18.08 3.36
C GLY A 59 3.94 -17.12 4.29
N VAL A 60 3.58 -15.92 3.80
CA VAL A 60 3.20 -14.78 4.65
C VAL A 60 2.17 -15.13 5.75
N LYS A 61 2.48 -14.81 7.02
CA LYS A 61 1.65 -15.22 8.17
C LYS A 61 1.08 -14.07 8.98
N THR A 62 1.76 -12.93 9.02
CA THR A 62 1.43 -11.81 9.90
C THR A 62 1.79 -10.47 9.26
N PHE A 63 1.01 -9.44 9.58
CA PHE A 63 1.39 -8.05 9.35
C PHE A 63 2.03 -7.51 10.63
N LEU A 64 3.35 -7.28 10.63
CA LEU A 64 4.03 -6.69 11.78
C LEU A 64 4.36 -5.21 11.60
N MET A 65 4.77 -4.80 10.39
CA MET A 65 5.23 -3.44 10.11
C MET A 65 5.41 -3.25 8.60
N ALA A 66 4.96 -2.12 8.06
CA ALA A 66 5.30 -1.66 6.70
C ALA A 66 6.41 -0.60 6.76
N LYS A 67 7.25 -0.49 5.72
CA LYS A 67 8.29 0.55 5.64
C LYS A 67 8.29 1.26 4.29
N TRP A 68 8.56 2.54 4.30
CA TRP A 68 8.72 3.41 3.13
C TRP A 68 10.09 4.09 3.17
N ASP A 69 10.71 4.37 2.02
CA ASP A 69 12.04 4.99 1.95
C ASP A 69 12.09 6.04 0.83
N VAL A 70 12.34 7.31 1.20
CA VAL A 70 12.50 8.46 0.30
C VAL A 70 13.61 8.24 -0.70
N THR A 71 14.61 7.41 -0.42
CA THR A 71 15.77 7.22 -1.32
C THR A 71 15.32 6.59 -2.63
N TYR A 72 14.18 5.91 -2.60
CA TYR A 72 13.50 5.31 -3.75
C TYR A 72 12.27 6.15 -4.11
N LEU A 73 12.47 7.45 -4.38
CA LEU A 73 11.43 8.50 -4.58
C LEU A 73 10.30 8.17 -5.59
N GLU A 74 10.34 7.03 -6.28
CA GLU A 74 9.33 6.59 -7.24
C GLU A 74 8.56 5.32 -6.82
N THR A 75 8.90 4.66 -5.71
CA THR A 75 8.27 3.39 -5.30
C THR A 75 7.96 3.36 -3.79
N GLY A 76 6.66 3.47 -3.46
CA GLY A 76 6.15 3.17 -2.13
C GLY A 76 6.20 1.68 -1.85
N HIS A 77 7.01 1.26 -0.90
CA HIS A 77 7.15 -0.15 -0.53
C HIS A 77 6.26 -0.51 0.67
N CYS A 78 5.75 -1.73 0.71
CA CYS A 78 5.16 -2.38 1.88
C CYS A 78 5.98 -3.61 2.21
N PHE A 79 6.53 -3.59 3.42
CA PHE A 79 7.21 -4.73 4.01
C PHE A 79 6.20 -5.48 4.86
N TYR A 80 6.32 -6.80 4.89
CA TYR A 80 5.48 -7.66 5.73
C TYR A 80 6.43 -8.50 6.58
N GLY A 81 6.81 -7.96 7.74
CA GLY A 81 7.67 -8.65 8.69
C GLY A 81 6.94 -9.81 9.39
N GLY A 82 7.67 -10.90 9.65
CA GLY A 82 7.21 -12.00 10.51
C GLY A 82 7.35 -13.41 9.94
N ASP A 83 7.74 -13.57 8.67
CA ASP A 83 8.06 -14.88 8.10
C ASP A 83 9.54 -14.97 7.67
N PRO A 84 10.37 -15.82 8.32
CA PRO A 84 11.76 -16.02 7.95
C PRO A 84 11.95 -16.59 6.53
N ILE A 85 10.91 -17.15 5.91
CA ILE A 85 10.96 -17.69 4.53
C ILE A 85 10.98 -16.55 3.50
N THR A 86 10.33 -15.42 3.80
CA THR A 86 10.01 -14.39 2.80
C THR A 86 10.89 -13.16 2.87
N ASN A 87 11.91 -13.15 3.73
CA ASN A 87 12.91 -12.06 3.91
C ASN A 87 13.68 -11.68 2.63
N LYS A 88 13.29 -12.16 1.45
CA LYS A 88 13.86 -11.86 0.14
C LYS A 88 12.93 -11.01 -0.74
N ILE A 89 11.63 -10.92 -0.43
CA ILE A 89 10.62 -10.24 -1.26
C ILE A 89 9.84 -9.19 -0.46
N ILE A 90 9.56 -8.06 -1.11
CA ILE A 90 8.71 -6.96 -0.64
C ILE A 90 7.64 -6.65 -1.68
N LEU A 91 6.59 -5.92 -1.29
CA LEU A 91 5.62 -5.38 -2.24
C LEU A 91 5.93 -3.90 -2.49
N ALA A 92 5.84 -3.45 -3.74
CA ALA A 92 6.02 -2.05 -4.12
C ALA A 92 4.83 -1.52 -4.93
N HIS A 93 4.51 -0.25 -4.78
CA HIS A 93 3.51 0.51 -5.52
C HIS A 93 4.05 1.90 -5.83
N ASP A 94 3.79 2.46 -7.00
CA ASP A 94 4.47 3.68 -7.44
C ASP A 94 4.10 4.95 -6.64
N ALA A 95 5.11 5.83 -6.51
CA ALA A 95 5.08 7.28 -6.36
C ALA A 95 4.50 7.96 -5.09
N TRP A 96 4.00 7.23 -4.09
CA TRP A 96 3.22 7.88 -3.02
C TRP A 96 3.93 7.91 -1.65
N ARG A 97 3.88 9.07 -0.99
CA ARG A 97 4.47 9.33 0.33
C ARG A 97 3.51 8.86 1.43
N PRO A 98 3.98 8.36 2.59
CA PRO A 98 3.11 8.07 3.74
C PRO A 98 2.20 9.23 4.14
N GLN A 99 0.95 8.92 4.49
CA GLN A 99 0.04 9.88 5.12
C GLN A 99 0.52 10.19 6.53
N ASP A 100 0.50 11.47 6.92
CA ASP A 100 0.83 11.86 8.27
C ASP A 100 -0.26 11.38 9.25
N ASN A 101 0.06 10.36 10.05
CA ASN A 101 -0.85 9.75 11.02
C ASN A 101 -0.08 9.15 12.23
N PHE A 102 -0.80 8.70 13.26
CA PHE A 102 -0.19 8.18 14.49
C PHE A 102 0.58 6.86 14.36
N TYR A 103 0.41 6.15 13.25
CA TYR A 103 1.01 4.83 13.01
C TYR A 103 2.30 4.93 12.19
N TRP A 104 2.43 5.96 11.34
CA TRP A 104 3.66 6.23 10.59
C TRP A 104 4.68 6.98 11.45
N HIS A 105 5.91 6.47 11.45
CA HIS A 105 7.03 7.05 12.17
C HIS A 105 8.18 7.30 11.21
N TRP A 106 8.53 8.57 11.04
CA TRP A 106 9.71 8.97 10.30
C TRP A 106 10.98 8.63 11.09
N ILE A 107 11.89 7.88 10.45
CA ILE A 107 13.18 7.47 11.00
C ILE A 107 14.30 7.79 10.00
N ASN A 108 15.55 7.60 10.41
CA ASN A 108 16.72 7.82 9.58
C ASN A 108 16.76 9.24 8.94
N ARG A 109 16.52 10.28 9.74
CA ARG A 109 16.47 11.69 9.31
C ARG A 109 15.43 11.94 8.22
N ASP A 110 14.21 11.47 8.46
CA ASP A 110 13.04 11.61 7.57
C ASP A 110 13.20 10.95 6.20
N LYS A 111 14.18 10.05 6.08
CA LYS A 111 14.39 9.27 4.87
C LYS A 111 13.59 7.99 4.84
N LEU A 112 13.26 7.45 6.01
CA LEU A 112 12.49 6.22 6.13
C LEU A 112 11.21 6.53 6.90
N ALA A 113 10.13 5.85 6.58
CA ALA A 113 8.96 5.80 7.45
C ALA A 113 8.64 4.35 7.78
N GLU A 114 8.31 4.06 9.03
CA GLU A 114 7.82 2.76 9.47
C GLU A 114 6.38 2.91 9.95
N CYS A 115 5.47 2.11 9.43
CA CYS A 115 4.10 2.04 9.90
C CYS A 115 3.96 0.91 10.92
N ASN A 116 3.72 1.26 12.16
CA ASN A 116 3.45 0.33 13.26
C ASN A 116 1.96 0.37 13.61
N ALA A 117 1.17 -0.44 12.89
CA ALA A 117 -0.27 -0.50 13.06
C ALA A 117 -0.77 -1.92 13.36
N PRO A 118 -1.91 -2.06 14.05
CA PRO A 118 -2.55 -3.36 14.25
C PRO A 118 -3.08 -3.98 12.96
N SER A 119 -3.22 -3.19 11.89
CA SER A 119 -3.72 -3.64 10.59
C SER A 119 -3.21 -2.73 9.45
N PRO A 120 -3.11 -3.24 8.21
CA PRO A 120 -2.50 -2.52 7.09
C PRO A 120 -3.33 -1.33 6.59
N GLU A 121 -4.64 -1.30 6.84
CA GLU A 121 -5.54 -0.18 6.46
C GLU A 121 -5.23 1.12 7.20
N LYS A 122 -4.39 1.05 8.23
CA LYS A 122 -3.88 2.20 8.97
C LYS A 122 -2.59 2.78 8.38
N CYS A 123 -2.00 2.11 7.40
CA CYS A 123 -0.75 2.48 6.74
C CYS A 123 -1.03 3.07 5.34
N SER A 124 -1.84 4.12 5.29
CA SER A 124 -2.21 4.82 4.07
C SER A 124 -1.10 5.74 3.54
N PHE A 125 -1.13 6.01 2.24
CA PHE A 125 -0.24 6.94 1.53
C PHE A 125 -1.02 8.18 1.00
N LEU A 126 -0.32 9.30 0.80
CA LEU A 126 -0.77 10.54 0.16
C LEU A 126 -0.71 10.37 -1.36
N GLU A 127 -1.83 10.63 -2.05
CA GLU A 127 -1.90 10.73 -3.52
C GLU A 127 -1.13 11.94 -4.09
#